data_AF-A0A6I3WVG3-F1
#
_entry.id   AF-A0A6I3WVG3-F1
#
_cell.length_a   1.000
_cell.length_b   1.000
_cell.length_c   1.000
_cell.angle_alpha   90.00
_cell.angle_beta   90.00
_cell.angle_gamma   90.00
#
_symmetry.space_group_name_H-M   'P 1'
#
loop_
_entity.id
_entity.type
_entity.pdbx_description
1 polymer ?
#
loop_
_entity_poly.entity_id
_entity_poly.type
_entity_poly.pdbx_seq_one_letter_code
_entity_poly.pdbx_strand_id
1 'polypeptide(L)'
;MITNEVQYRATKAHLERFEQAADNIEARPGKRTKLERLELAAVRAQADDLRVELADFDQLRGGTLSTFDAASLEELSTVLVKARIARGWTQRHLAEALGMAEQQIQRYEANDYRATSLARLCDIANALGVTVAQHAELKPSAA
;
A
#
# COMPACT_ATOMS: atom_id res chain seq x y z
N MET A 1 1.61 -2.54 -2.10
CA MET A 1 1.09 -1.29 -1.49
C MET A 1 2.08 -0.79 -0.45
N ILE A 2 2.48 0.47 -0.58
CA ILE A 2 3.31 1.19 0.39
C ILE A 2 2.41 1.66 1.54
N THR A 3 2.78 1.38 2.80
CA THR A 3 1.97 1.71 3.97
C THR A 3 2.54 2.83 4.84
N ASN A 4 3.81 3.16 4.64
CA ASN A 4 4.52 4.14 5.47
C ASN A 4 5.68 4.81 4.75
N GLU A 5 6.21 5.87 5.36
CA GLU A 5 7.31 6.69 4.83
C GLU A 5 8.63 5.91 4.67
N VAL A 6 8.89 4.90 5.50
CA VAL A 6 10.11 4.08 5.38
C VAL A 6 10.04 3.24 4.10
N GLN A 7 8.91 2.58 3.86
CA GLN A 7 8.66 1.84 2.63
C GLN A 7 8.67 2.77 1.41
N TYR A 8 8.07 3.95 1.50
CA TYR A 8 8.08 4.92 0.40
C TYR A 8 9.51 5.27 -0.05
N ARG A 9 10.39 5.62 0.91
CA ARG A 9 11.80 5.94 0.63
C ARG A 9 12.55 4.75 0.05
N ALA A 10 12.33 3.56 0.59
CA ALA A 10 12.94 2.33 0.08
C ALA A 10 12.50 2.03 -1.36
N THR A 11 11.20 2.11 -1.65
CA THR A 11 10.64 1.91 -2.98
C THR A 11 11.16 2.94 -3.98
N LYS A 12 11.26 4.21 -3.58
CA LYS A 12 11.86 5.26 -4.42
C LYS A 12 13.33 4.95 -4.77
N ALA A 13 14.14 4.54 -3.79
CA ALA A 13 15.52 4.14 -4.03
C ALA A 13 15.64 2.85 -4.88
N HIS A 14 14.62 1.97 -4.85
CA HIS A 14 14.55 0.81 -5.74
C HIS A 14 14.24 1.25 -7.18
N LEU A 15 13.27 2.16 -7.36
CA LEU A 15 12.92 2.72 -8.67
C LEU A 15 14.13 3.36 -9.34
N GLU A 16 14.87 4.21 -8.62
CA GLU A 16 16.09 4.87 -9.14
C GLU A 16 17.13 3.85 -9.64
N ARG A 17 17.27 2.70 -8.97
CA ARG A 17 18.17 1.62 -9.41
C ARG A 17 17.69 0.93 -10.68
N PHE A 18 16.38 0.71 -10.83
CA PHE A 18 15.82 0.13 -12.06
C PHE A 18 15.93 1.09 -13.24
N GLU A 19 15.71 2.39 -13.01
CA GLU A 19 15.91 3.42 -14.03
C GLU A 19 17.36 3.48 -14.50
N GLN A 20 18.32 3.50 -13.56
CA GLN A 20 19.74 3.43 -13.90
C GLN A 20 20.11 2.14 -14.65
N ALA A 21 19.52 1.00 -14.29
CA ALA A 21 19.75 -0.25 -15.01
C ALA A 21 19.22 -0.19 -16.46
N ALA A 22 18.04 0.39 -16.67
CA ALA A 22 17.47 0.60 -18.00
C ALA A 22 18.37 1.53 -18.83
N ASP A 23 18.78 2.67 -18.26
CA ASP A 23 19.66 3.64 -18.93
C ASP A 23 21.00 3.02 -19.32
N ASN A 24 21.57 2.18 -18.46
CA ASN A 24 22.81 1.46 -18.74
C ASN A 24 22.67 0.47 -19.91
N ILE A 25 21.54 -0.24 -20.02
CA ILE A 25 21.26 -1.12 -21.17
C ILE A 25 21.05 -0.28 -22.43
N GLU A 26 20.45 0.90 -22.30
CA GLU A 26 20.20 1.79 -23.43
C GLU A 26 21.46 2.48 -23.95
N ALA A 27 22.40 2.84 -23.08
CA ALA A 27 23.65 3.50 -23.45
C ALA A 27 24.66 2.58 -24.16
N ARG A 28 24.44 1.25 -24.18
CA ARG A 28 25.35 0.30 -24.84
C ARG A 28 25.41 0.56 -26.35
N PRO A 29 26.60 0.73 -26.93
CA PRO A 29 26.75 0.98 -28.37
C PRO A 29 26.42 -0.27 -29.20
N GLY A 30 25.85 -0.06 -30.39
CA GLY A 30 25.51 -1.12 -31.33
C GLY A 30 24.02 -1.48 -31.35
N LYS A 31 23.65 -2.41 -32.25
CA LYS A 31 22.26 -2.86 -32.37
C LYS A 31 21.96 -3.86 -31.25
N ARG A 32 20.98 -3.54 -30.40
CA ARG A 32 20.55 -4.43 -29.30
C ARG A 32 20.13 -5.80 -29.80
N THR A 33 20.64 -6.82 -29.13
CA THR A 33 20.24 -8.21 -29.34
C THR A 33 18.78 -8.42 -28.94
N LYS A 34 18.21 -9.58 -29.29
CA LYS A 34 16.86 -9.96 -28.83
C LYS A 34 16.80 -10.08 -27.30
N LEU A 35 17.87 -10.58 -26.68
CA LEU A 35 17.99 -10.76 -25.24
C LEU A 35 18.00 -9.41 -24.50
N GLU A 36 18.82 -8.46 -24.95
CA GLU A 36 18.91 -7.13 -24.33
C GLU A 36 17.60 -6.34 -24.43
N ARG A 37 16.84 -6.52 -25.51
CA ARG A 37 15.50 -5.93 -25.63
C ARG A 37 14.51 -6.52 -24.63
N LEU A 38 14.59 -7.83 -24.38
CA LEU A 38 13.75 -8.50 -23.39
C LEU A 38 14.13 -8.05 -21.97
N GLU A 39 15.42 -7.97 -21.68
CA GLU A 39 15.95 -7.47 -20.40
C GLU A 39 15.47 -6.03 -20.12
N LEU A 40 15.64 -5.13 -21.09
CA LEU A 40 15.17 -3.75 -20.97
C LEU A 40 13.65 -3.67 -20.73
N ALA A 41 12.86 -4.49 -21.44
CA ALA A 41 11.41 -4.53 -21.25
C ALA A 41 11.03 -5.01 -19.85
N ALA A 42 11.72 -6.03 -19.31
CA ALA A 42 11.48 -6.53 -17.97
C ALA A 42 11.83 -5.49 -16.89
N VAL A 43 12.99 -4.84 -17.02
CA VAL A 43 13.44 -3.77 -16.09
C VAL A 43 12.44 -2.61 -16.10
N ARG A 44 11.95 -2.21 -17.28
CA ARG A 44 10.96 -1.12 -17.39
C ARG A 44 9.63 -1.49 -16.76
N ALA A 45 9.14 -2.71 -16.99
CA ALA A 45 7.90 -3.18 -16.37
C ALA A 45 8.00 -3.14 -14.83
N GLN A 46 9.12 -3.57 -14.26
CA GLN A 46 9.35 -3.48 -12.82
C GLN A 46 9.42 -2.03 -12.31
N ALA A 47 10.03 -1.13 -13.08
CA ALA A 47 10.03 0.30 -12.74
C ALA A 47 8.62 0.90 -12.77
N ASP A 48 7.81 0.52 -13.76
CA ASP A 48 6.41 0.97 -13.89
C ASP A 48 5.56 0.50 -12.71
N ASP A 49 5.70 -0.75 -12.27
CA ASP A 49 5.01 -1.26 -11.07
C ASP A 49 5.35 -0.42 -9.82
N LEU A 50 6.62 -0.09 -9.61
CA LEU A 50 7.04 0.75 -8.47
C LEU A 50 6.54 2.19 -8.59
N ARG A 51 6.45 2.76 -9.80
CA ARG A 51 5.87 4.09 -10.02
C ARG A 51 4.40 4.12 -9.67
N VAL A 52 3.64 3.07 -10.02
CA VAL A 52 2.24 2.94 -9.63
C VAL A 52 2.10 2.91 -8.11
N GLU A 53 2.90 2.09 -7.41
CA GLU A 53 2.83 2.04 -5.95
C GLU A 53 3.15 3.38 -5.27
N LEU A 54 4.15 4.12 -5.79
CA LEU A 54 4.51 5.44 -5.28
C LEU A 54 3.40 6.47 -5.56
N ALA A 55 2.82 6.46 -6.75
CA ALA A 55 1.73 7.34 -7.13
C ALA A 55 0.48 7.10 -6.27
N ASP A 56 0.13 5.83 -6.04
CA ASP A 56 -0.98 5.45 -5.15
C ASP A 56 -0.77 5.99 -3.74
N PHE A 57 0.45 5.85 -3.20
CA PHE A 57 0.78 6.39 -1.87
C PHE A 57 0.71 7.92 -1.85
N ASP A 58 1.22 8.60 -2.87
CA ASP A 58 1.19 10.06 -2.96
C ASP A 58 -0.24 10.60 -3.09
N GLN A 59 -1.11 9.93 -3.85
CA GLN A 59 -2.54 10.26 -3.94
C GLN A 59 -3.26 10.08 -2.60
N LEU A 60 -2.99 8.96 -1.90
CA LEU A 60 -3.53 8.72 -0.56
C LEU A 60 -3.04 9.82 0.39
N ARG A 61 -1.73 10.02 0.49
CA ARG A 61 -1.10 11.00 1.40
C ARG A 61 -1.56 12.43 1.14
N GLY A 62 -1.87 12.78 -0.11
CA GLY A 62 -2.43 14.07 -0.49
C GLY A 62 -3.82 14.36 0.10
N GLY A 63 -4.48 13.36 0.70
CA GLY A 63 -5.81 13.50 1.30
C GLY A 63 -6.94 13.65 0.27
N THR A 64 -6.64 13.42 -1.01
CA THR A 64 -7.60 13.57 -2.12
C THR A 64 -8.69 12.49 -2.07
N LEU A 65 -8.42 11.37 -1.40
CA LEU A 65 -9.32 10.23 -1.29
C LEU A 65 -9.99 10.20 0.08
N SER A 66 -11.31 10.44 0.10
CA SER A 66 -12.16 10.36 1.30
C SER A 66 -13.01 9.08 1.35
N THR A 67 -13.01 8.29 0.28
CA THR A 67 -13.79 7.06 0.14
C THR A 67 -12.87 5.94 -0.28
N PHE A 68 -13.00 4.79 0.38
CA PHE A 68 -12.20 3.60 0.11
C PHE A 68 -13.14 2.42 -0.09
N ASP A 69 -13.05 1.79 -1.24
CA ASP A 69 -13.81 0.57 -1.52
C ASP A 69 -13.03 -0.66 -1.04
N ALA A 70 -13.76 -1.62 -0.48
CA ALA A 70 -13.28 -2.95 -0.14
C ALA A 70 -14.20 -3.97 -0.81
N ALA A 71 -13.63 -4.83 -1.65
CA ALA A 71 -14.39 -5.88 -2.33
C ALA A 71 -14.75 -7.05 -1.40
N SER A 72 -14.15 -7.12 -0.22
CA SER A 72 -14.43 -8.14 0.79
C SER A 72 -14.17 -7.66 2.22
N LEU A 73 -14.58 -8.47 3.20
CA LEU A 73 -14.32 -8.17 4.62
C LEU A 73 -12.82 -8.21 4.93
N GLU A 74 -12.05 -9.07 4.27
CA GLU A 74 -10.60 -9.18 4.40
C GLU A 74 -9.90 -7.87 3.97
N GLU A 75 -10.44 -7.19 2.96
CA GLU A 75 -9.89 -5.93 2.45
C GLU A 75 -10.14 -4.72 3.37
N LEU A 76 -10.99 -4.84 4.41
CA LEU A 76 -11.17 -3.78 5.41
C LEU A 76 -9.87 -3.41 6.13
N SER A 77 -9.00 -4.39 6.35
CA SER A 77 -7.66 -4.17 6.89
C SER A 77 -6.88 -3.12 6.09
N THR A 78 -6.96 -3.22 4.77
CA THR A 78 -6.31 -2.31 3.82
C THR A 78 -6.96 -0.93 3.86
N VAL A 79 -8.29 -0.86 3.99
CA VAL A 79 -9.02 0.41 4.14
C VAL A 79 -8.56 1.20 5.37
N LEU A 80 -8.35 0.55 6.52
CA LEU A 80 -7.88 1.22 7.73
C LEU A 80 -6.48 1.83 7.54
N VAL A 81 -5.57 1.11 6.86
CA VAL A 81 -4.23 1.63 6.54
C VAL A 81 -4.33 2.81 5.58
N LYS A 82 -5.13 2.70 4.51
CA LYS A 82 -5.36 3.79 3.54
C LYS A 82 -5.92 5.03 4.22
N ALA A 83 -6.91 4.87 5.10
CA ALA A 83 -7.49 5.97 5.86
C ALA A 83 -6.46 6.65 6.78
N ARG A 84 -5.60 5.88 7.45
CA ARG A 84 -4.49 6.44 8.24
C ARG A 84 -3.57 7.32 7.38
N ILE A 85 -3.16 6.82 6.22
CA ILE A 85 -2.27 7.54 5.30
C ILE A 85 -2.97 8.80 4.77
N ALA A 86 -4.24 8.69 4.38
CA ALA A 86 -5.03 9.82 3.89
C ALA A 86 -5.25 10.92 4.94
N ARG A 87 -5.26 10.55 6.22
CA ARG A 87 -5.27 11.49 7.34
C ARG A 87 -3.90 12.13 7.61
N GLY A 88 -2.85 11.73 6.89
CA GLY A 88 -1.47 12.13 7.14
C GLY A 88 -0.91 11.58 8.47
N TRP A 89 -1.50 10.50 8.99
CA TRP A 89 -1.10 9.94 10.28
C TRP A 89 0.03 8.93 10.12
N THR A 90 1.04 9.04 10.98
CA THR A 90 2.03 7.98 11.17
C THR A 90 1.46 6.86 12.03
N GLN A 91 2.11 5.70 12.07
CA GLN A 91 1.74 4.63 13.00
C GLN A 91 1.85 5.11 14.46
N ARG A 92 2.81 5.99 14.78
CA ARG A 92 2.92 6.66 16.08
C ARG A 92 1.69 7.50 16.40
N HIS A 93 1.19 8.31 15.45
CA HIS A 93 -0.03 9.12 15.68
C HIS A 93 -1.24 8.24 16.00
N LEU A 94 -1.41 7.13 15.27
CA LEU A 94 -2.49 6.18 15.56
C LEU A 94 -2.31 5.51 16.94
N ALA A 95 -1.08 5.15 17.29
CA ALA A 95 -0.76 4.56 18.59
C ALA A 95 -1.08 5.54 19.73
N GLU A 96 -0.69 6.81 19.60
CA GLU A 96 -0.99 7.88 20.55
C GLU A 96 -2.51 8.08 20.70
N ALA A 97 -3.26 8.13 19.59
CA ALA A 97 -4.72 8.26 19.62
C ALA A 97 -5.42 7.09 20.33
N LEU A 98 -4.83 5.89 20.29
CA LEU A 98 -5.35 4.67 20.93
C LEU A 98 -4.76 4.41 22.33
N GLY A 99 -3.82 5.23 22.80
CA GLY A 99 -3.11 5.00 24.07
C GLY A 99 -2.27 3.72 24.06
N MET A 100 -1.65 3.38 22.93
CA MET A 100 -0.89 2.14 22.72
C MET A 100 0.57 2.40 22.35
N ALA A 101 1.40 1.36 22.46
CA ALA A 101 2.76 1.39 21.93
C ALA A 101 2.77 1.33 20.39
N GLU A 102 3.63 2.13 19.75
CA GLU A 102 3.76 2.16 18.27
C GLU A 102 4.06 0.79 17.67
N GLN A 103 4.91 -0.01 18.32
CA GLN A 103 5.25 -1.36 17.87
C GLN A 103 4.02 -2.28 17.75
N GLN A 104 2.98 -2.04 18.55
CA GLN A 104 1.75 -2.79 18.44
C GLN A 104 1.01 -2.47 17.14
N ILE A 105 0.91 -1.18 16.78
CA ILE A 105 0.29 -0.73 15.52
C ILE A 105 1.09 -1.25 14.33
N GLN A 106 2.42 -1.18 14.39
CA GLN A 106 3.30 -1.78 13.39
C GLN A 106 3.00 -3.27 13.20
N ARG A 107 2.88 -4.03 14.29
CA ARG A 107 2.57 -5.48 14.23
C ARG A 107 1.18 -5.73 13.65
N TYR A 108 0.19 -4.90 13.98
CA TYR A 108 -1.15 -5.01 13.42
C TYR A 108 -1.16 -4.79 11.91
N GLU A 109 -0.55 -3.70 11.43
CA GLU A 109 -0.50 -3.39 10.00
C GLU A 109 0.35 -4.40 9.22
N ALA A 110 1.46 -4.89 9.80
CA ALA A 110 2.32 -5.88 9.15
C ALA A 110 1.65 -7.25 8.94
N ASN A 111 0.58 -7.55 9.69
CA ASN A 111 -0.16 -8.81 9.60
C ASN A 111 -1.59 -8.61 9.09
N ASP A 112 -1.86 -7.52 8.36
CA ASP A 112 -3.20 -7.15 7.84
C ASP A 112 -4.30 -7.20 8.90
N TYR A 113 -3.98 -6.89 10.15
CA TYR A 113 -4.87 -7.02 11.30
C TYR A 113 -5.49 -8.42 11.51
N ARG A 114 -4.99 -9.49 10.88
CA ARG A 114 -5.63 -10.83 10.86
C ARG A 114 -5.94 -11.44 12.23
N ALA A 115 -5.11 -11.16 13.23
CA ALA A 115 -5.29 -11.66 14.60
C ALA A 115 -5.94 -10.62 15.55
N THR A 116 -6.46 -9.52 15.00
CA THR A 116 -7.04 -8.41 15.76
C THR A 116 -8.52 -8.67 15.99
N SER A 117 -8.99 -8.46 17.22
CA SER A 117 -10.42 -8.61 17.52
C SER A 117 -11.24 -7.55 16.77
N LEU A 118 -12.49 -7.88 16.44
CA LEU A 118 -13.41 -6.93 15.82
C LEU A 118 -13.56 -5.64 16.65
N ALA A 119 -13.65 -5.77 17.99
CA ALA A 119 -13.72 -4.62 18.89
C ALA A 119 -12.52 -3.67 18.69
N ARG A 120 -11.31 -4.23 18.55
CA ARG A 120 -10.10 -3.42 18.31
C ARG A 120 -10.09 -2.78 16.92
N LEU A 121 -10.62 -3.47 15.90
CA LEU A 121 -10.81 -2.88 14.56
C LEU A 121 -11.77 -1.69 14.62
N CYS A 122 -12.85 -1.79 15.39
CA CYS A 122 -13.78 -0.69 15.62
C CYS A 122 -13.09 0.48 16.35
N ASP A 123 -12.28 0.22 17.38
CA ASP A 123 -11.52 1.27 18.07
C ASP A 123 -10.59 2.02 17.11
N ILE A 124 -9.90 1.28 16.23
CA ILE A 124 -9.02 1.86 15.20
C ILE A 124 -9.82 2.68 14.20
N ALA A 125 -10.92 2.15 13.68
CA ALA A 125 -11.78 2.87 12.74
C ALA A 125 -12.31 4.18 13.35
N ASN A 126 -12.76 4.13 14.61
CA ASN A 126 -13.21 5.30 15.36
C ASN A 126 -12.10 6.33 15.55
N ALA A 127 -10.89 5.90 15.95
CA ALA A 127 -9.74 6.79 16.10
C ALA A 127 -9.34 7.48 14.78
N LEU A 128 -9.50 6.78 13.66
CA LEU A 128 -9.25 7.31 12.32
C LEU A 128 -10.40 8.18 11.79
N GLY A 129 -11.58 8.13 12.42
CA GLY A 129 -12.80 8.80 11.95
C GLY A 129 -13.41 8.13 10.71
N VAL A 130 -13.24 6.81 10.56
CA VAL A 130 -13.75 6.02 9.43
C VAL A 130 -15.08 5.41 9.82
N THR A 131 -16.12 5.65 9.00
CA THR A 131 -17.38 4.92 9.08
C THR A 131 -17.38 3.81 8.03
N VAL A 132 -17.64 2.58 8.45
CA VAL A 132 -17.76 1.42 7.56
C VAL A 132 -19.22 1.02 7.47
N ALA A 133 -19.79 1.08 6.26
CA ALA A 133 -21.10 0.54 5.94
C ALA A 133 -20.92 -0.66 5.02
N GLN A 134 -21.54 -1.79 5.34
CA GLN A 134 -21.40 -3.05 4.60
C GLN A 134 -22.78 -3.56 4.19
N HIS A 135 -22.86 -4.15 3.00
CA HIS A 135 -24.02 -4.90 2.53
C HIS A 135 -23.63 -6.38 2.42
N ALA A 136 -24.42 -7.26 3.04
CA ALA A 136 -24.17 -8.69 3.03
C ALA A 136 -25.23 -9.41 2.21
N GLU A 137 -24.80 -10.24 1.26
CA GLU A 137 -25.65 -11.11 0.45
C GLU A 137 -25.25 -12.57 0.69
N LEU A 138 -26.23 -13.42 0.99
CA LEU A 138 -26.01 -14.86 1.16
C LEU A 138 -26.09 -15.53 -0.21
N LYS A 139 -24.99 -16.15 -0.66
CA LYS A 139 -25.00 -16.92 -1.91
C LYS A 139 -25.98 -18.10 -1.79
N PRO A 140 -26.78 -18.39 -2.83
CA PRO A 140 -27.65 -19.56 -2.83
C PRO A 140 -26.81 -20.84 -2.66
N SER A 141 -27.28 -21.75 -1.80
CA SER A 141 -26.67 -23.08 -1.68
C SER A 141 -26.86 -23.81 -3.00
N ALA A 142 -25.78 -24.25 -3.63
CA ALA A 142 -25.89 -25.25 -4.69
C ALA A 142 -26.52 -26.51 -4.08
N ALA A 143 -27.67 -26.94 -4.63
CA ALA A 143 -28.32 -28.21 -4.30
C ALA A 143 -27.65 -29.36 -5.06
#